data_AF-A0A0R3TZI1-F1
#
_entry.id   AF-A0A0R3TZI1-F1
#
_cell.length_a   1.000
_cell.length_b   1.000
_cell.length_c   1.000
_cell.angle_alpha   90.00
_cell.angle_beta   90.00
_cell.angle_gamma   90.00
#
_symmetry.space_group_name_H-M   'P 1'
#
loop_
_entity.id
_entity.type
_entity.pdbx_description
1 polymer ?
#
loop_
_entity_poly.entity_id
_entity_poly.type
_entity_poly.pdbx_seq_one_letter_code
_entity_poly.pdbx_strand_id
1 'polypeptide(L)'
;MCLSRLCCIRFEGCRLLGAEGTRMIFTYLMCLQTELCDQEHLFNSDWTKPEQLFENWRPLIEMAICVIGAVQSCVANCNENRTLFVQLGGFTILLNILEPLMRCIVTILDKDDPVIRELVSWRGAKPLPLVPIRESIFKAKGSDEITMEEQLEIRLNEYRLVNSTQNEVNIVAFLCHCWRVNQEKVNEFLDEKKTEDWTPMSETEEVFVLAHHILNRINFGENMKLGIDDQITVLDIENFFKMKEAAMLIRVQMELKEMMIIPIREDIQELDHLIELSKERYENVLKRKLDIINAAIDRDSRLEEEIYILPREIMKQRKVAFEGESEAKLRTKDHNYLRVSRALRVHANEASKSNFD
;
A
#
# COMPACT_ATOMS: atom_id res chain seq x y z
N MET A 1 -13.17 22.63 29.65
CA MET A 1 -12.82 23.75 28.75
C MET A 1 -11.54 23.38 28.04
N CYS A 2 -11.57 23.09 26.74
CA CYS A 2 -10.43 22.51 26.02
C CYS A 2 -9.38 23.63 25.78
N LEU A 3 -8.09 23.38 26.09
CA LEU A 3 -6.96 24.32 25.91
C LEU A 3 -6.94 24.95 24.49
N SER A 4 -7.43 24.20 23.50
CA SER A 4 -7.67 24.65 22.12
C SER A 4 -8.51 25.93 22.03
N ARG A 5 -9.58 26.06 22.81
CA ARG A 5 -10.45 27.27 22.80
C ARG A 5 -9.75 28.51 23.37
N LEU A 6 -8.80 28.35 24.28
CA LEU A 6 -8.02 29.45 24.85
C LEU A 6 -6.90 29.90 23.90
N CYS A 7 -6.26 28.97 23.20
CA CYS A 7 -5.19 29.26 22.23
C CYS A 7 -5.71 29.74 20.85
N CYS A 8 -6.87 29.26 20.37
CA CYS A 8 -7.41 29.63 19.05
C CYS A 8 -7.76 31.13 18.90
N ILE A 9 -8.02 31.83 20.00
CA ILE A 9 -8.56 33.20 19.97
C ILE A 9 -7.44 34.26 20.12
N ARG A 10 -6.25 33.90 20.64
CA ARG A 10 -5.13 34.83 20.84
C ARG A 10 -3.77 34.17 20.59
N PHE A 11 -3.02 34.68 19.61
CA PHE A 11 -1.65 34.25 19.29
C PHE A 11 -0.69 34.35 20.51
N GLU A 12 -0.93 35.30 21.40
CA GLU A 12 -0.20 35.48 22.67
C GLU A 12 -0.45 34.31 23.66
N GLY A 13 -1.60 33.64 23.57
CA GLY A 13 -1.93 32.48 24.40
C GLY A 13 -1.03 31.27 24.13
N CYS A 14 -0.59 31.08 22.89
CA CYS A 14 0.32 30.00 22.52
C CYS A 14 1.73 30.22 23.10
N ARG A 15 2.17 31.48 23.19
CA ARG A 15 3.45 31.85 23.84
C ARG A 15 3.39 31.71 25.35
N LEU A 16 2.25 32.01 25.97
CA LEU A 16 2.03 31.82 27.41
C LEU A 16 2.05 30.35 27.85
N LEU A 17 1.75 29.42 26.92
CA LEU A 17 1.84 27.98 27.17
C LEU A 17 3.30 27.53 27.42
N GLY A 18 4.22 28.09 26.64
CA GLY A 18 5.67 27.90 26.76
C GLY A 18 6.14 26.45 26.73
N ALA A 19 7.39 26.26 27.16
CA ALA A 19 8.03 24.94 27.20
C ALA A 19 7.30 23.96 28.13
N GLU A 20 6.80 24.44 29.27
CA GLU A 20 6.17 23.59 30.28
C GLU A 20 4.80 23.09 29.84
N GLY A 21 3.99 23.94 29.20
CA GLY A 21 2.73 23.50 28.61
C GLY A 21 2.94 22.56 27.42
N THR A 22 4.00 22.74 26.64
CA THR A 22 4.35 21.83 25.54
C THR A 22 4.73 20.44 26.07
N ARG A 23 5.51 20.38 27.17
CA ARG A 23 5.81 19.12 27.87
C ARG A 23 4.57 18.47 28.44
N MET A 24 3.64 19.25 29.00
CA MET A 24 2.38 18.71 29.52
C MET A 24 1.53 18.08 28.40
N ILE A 25 1.39 18.75 27.25
CA ILE A 25 0.72 18.20 26.06
C ILE A 25 1.41 16.90 25.62
N PHE A 26 2.74 16.89 25.59
CA PHE A 26 3.53 15.70 25.26
C PHE A 26 3.27 14.53 26.24
N THR A 27 3.25 14.80 27.55
CA THR A 27 2.93 13.78 28.57
C THR A 27 1.53 13.22 28.39
N TYR A 28 0.54 14.07 28.10
CA TYR A 28 -0.82 13.59 27.81
C TYR A 28 -0.88 12.72 26.56
N LEU A 29 -0.13 13.08 25.50
CA LEU A 29 -0.01 12.23 24.32
C LEU A 29 0.63 10.88 24.67
N MET A 30 1.72 10.85 25.43
CA MET A 30 2.34 9.59 25.88
C MET A 30 1.37 8.70 26.66
N CYS A 31 0.58 9.28 27.56
CA CYS A 31 -0.44 8.54 28.31
C CYS A 31 -1.53 7.99 27.37
N LEU A 32 -2.03 8.82 26.44
CA LEU A 32 -3.01 8.40 25.44
C LEU A 32 -2.48 7.29 24.53
N GLN A 33 -1.23 7.39 24.09
CA GLN A 33 -0.59 6.34 23.29
C GLN A 33 -0.52 5.04 24.08
N THR A 34 -0.10 5.08 25.35
CA THR A 34 0.00 3.88 26.18
C THR A 34 -1.37 3.21 26.33
N GLU A 35 -2.40 4.00 26.66
CA GLU A 35 -3.76 3.48 26.82
C GLU A 35 -4.37 2.96 25.50
N LEU A 36 -4.05 3.56 24.35
CA LEU A 36 -4.54 3.10 23.03
C LEU A 36 -3.72 1.92 22.47
N CYS A 37 -2.41 1.86 22.74
CA CYS A 37 -1.54 0.80 22.21
C CYS A 37 -1.70 -0.52 22.98
N ASP A 38 -1.94 -0.48 24.30
CA ASP A 38 -2.15 -1.67 25.15
C ASP A 38 -3.50 -2.38 24.86
N GLN A 39 -4.38 -1.75 24.09
CA GLN A 39 -5.67 -2.28 23.67
C GLN A 39 -5.51 -3.07 22.35
N GLU A 40 -5.12 -4.35 22.41
CA GLU A 40 -5.08 -5.24 21.22
C GLU A 40 -6.44 -5.34 20.50
N HIS A 41 -7.54 -5.10 21.23
CA HIS A 41 -8.91 -5.27 20.73
C HIS A 41 -9.34 -4.26 19.66
N LEU A 42 -8.69 -3.09 19.56
CA LEU A 42 -8.99 -2.05 18.56
C LEU A 42 -8.61 -2.46 17.13
N PHE A 43 -7.70 -3.42 16.98
CA PHE A 43 -7.21 -3.89 15.67
C PHE A 43 -7.96 -5.13 15.19
N ASN A 44 -8.54 -5.91 16.11
CA ASN A 44 -9.39 -7.07 15.82
C ASN A 44 -10.89 -6.72 15.77
N SER A 45 -11.24 -5.44 15.98
CA SER A 45 -12.63 -5.02 15.91
C SER A 45 -13.06 -4.92 14.46
N ASP A 46 -14.27 -5.43 14.20
CA ASP A 46 -14.92 -5.30 12.91
C ASP A 46 -15.29 -3.82 12.70
N TRP A 47 -14.43 -3.09 11.99
CA TRP A 47 -14.61 -1.67 11.66
C TRP A 47 -15.83 -1.41 10.76
N THR A 48 -16.55 -2.46 10.36
CA THR A 48 -17.86 -2.39 9.69
C THR A 48 -18.99 -1.95 10.63
N LYS A 49 -18.78 -1.95 11.96
CA LYS A 49 -19.74 -1.44 12.96
C LYS A 49 -19.12 -0.39 13.88
N PRO A 50 -18.72 0.76 13.32
CA PRO A 50 -18.05 1.81 14.07
C PRO A 50 -18.89 2.30 15.26
N GLU A 51 -20.22 2.40 15.12
CA GLU A 51 -21.07 2.98 16.16
C GLU A 51 -20.99 2.23 17.50
N GLN A 52 -20.81 0.90 17.48
CA GLN A 52 -20.67 0.08 18.69
C GLN A 52 -19.30 0.21 19.37
N LEU A 53 -18.25 0.56 18.61
CA LEU A 53 -16.94 0.90 19.16
C LEU A 53 -16.97 2.32 19.75
N PHE A 54 -17.59 3.28 19.05
CA PHE A 54 -17.62 4.68 19.49
C PHE A 54 -18.35 4.91 20.82
N GLU A 55 -19.32 4.07 21.22
CA GLU A 55 -20.03 4.23 22.50
C GLU A 55 -19.15 3.94 23.73
N ASN A 56 -18.32 2.90 23.68
CA ASN A 56 -17.45 2.52 24.82
C ASN A 56 -16.18 3.38 24.92
N TRP A 57 -15.73 3.93 23.80
CA TRP A 57 -14.47 4.66 23.68
C TRP A 57 -14.62 6.18 23.60
N ARG A 58 -15.86 6.69 23.65
CA ARG A 58 -16.18 8.11 23.52
C ARG A 58 -15.31 9.03 24.39
N PRO A 59 -15.09 8.75 25.69
CA PRO A 59 -14.29 9.65 26.54
C PRO A 59 -12.80 9.71 26.13
N LEU A 60 -12.24 8.57 25.70
CA LEU A 60 -10.84 8.48 25.28
C LEU A 60 -10.64 9.17 23.91
N ILE A 61 -11.60 9.00 22.99
CA ILE A 61 -11.61 9.66 21.69
C ILE A 61 -11.81 11.17 21.85
N GLU A 62 -12.74 11.60 22.71
CA GLU A 62 -12.93 13.03 23.04
C GLU A 62 -11.66 13.63 23.67
N MET A 63 -10.96 12.87 24.53
CA MET A 63 -9.68 13.30 25.10
C MET A 63 -8.60 13.39 24.02
N ALA A 64 -8.48 12.39 23.13
CA ALA A 64 -7.57 12.42 22.00
C ALA A 64 -7.84 13.64 21.12
N ILE A 65 -9.09 13.88 20.71
CA ILE A 65 -9.51 15.06 19.94
C ILE A 65 -9.13 16.35 20.67
N CYS A 66 -9.32 16.42 21.99
CA CYS A 66 -8.97 17.61 22.77
C CYS A 66 -7.45 17.85 22.83
N VAL A 67 -6.65 16.79 23.05
CA VAL A 67 -5.19 16.88 23.09
C VAL A 67 -4.64 17.21 21.71
N ILE A 68 -5.17 16.62 20.65
CA ILE A 68 -4.79 16.93 19.28
C ILE A 68 -5.17 18.38 18.92
N GLY A 69 -6.38 18.82 19.31
CA GLY A 69 -6.79 20.21 19.17
C GLY A 69 -5.86 21.17 19.92
N ALA A 70 -5.31 20.77 21.07
CA ALA A 70 -4.31 21.54 21.80
C ALA A 70 -2.95 21.56 21.09
N VAL A 71 -2.50 20.45 20.49
CA VAL A 71 -1.31 20.42 19.61
C VAL A 71 -1.51 21.39 18.45
N GLN A 72 -2.64 21.32 17.74
CA GLN A 72 -2.91 22.19 16.60
C GLN A 72 -2.94 23.67 17.01
N SER A 73 -3.60 23.98 18.12
CA SER A 73 -3.79 25.37 18.53
C SER A 73 -2.53 25.98 19.14
N CYS A 74 -1.84 25.24 20.02
CA CYS A 74 -0.78 25.78 20.88
C CYS A 74 0.64 25.37 20.44
N VAL A 75 0.79 24.27 19.69
CA VAL A 75 2.09 23.80 19.18
C VAL A 75 2.27 24.19 17.71
N ALA A 76 1.34 23.84 16.82
CA ALA A 76 1.53 24.07 15.38
C ALA A 76 1.67 25.56 15.01
N ASN A 77 1.00 26.44 15.75
CA ASN A 77 1.02 27.89 15.51
C ASN A 77 2.18 28.65 16.20
N CYS A 78 3.05 27.97 16.95
CA CYS A 78 4.18 28.59 17.65
C CYS A 78 5.49 27.86 17.34
N ASN A 79 6.43 28.52 16.67
CA ASN A 79 7.70 27.90 16.25
C ASN A 79 8.52 27.36 17.44
N GLU A 80 8.55 28.08 18.57
CA GLU A 80 9.30 27.69 19.77
C GLU A 80 8.75 26.40 20.38
N ASN A 81 7.43 26.32 20.58
CA ASN A 81 6.75 25.12 21.06
C ASN A 81 6.86 23.97 20.06
N ARG A 82 6.72 24.24 18.76
CA ARG A 82 6.85 23.24 17.69
C ARG A 82 8.24 22.61 17.67
N THR A 83 9.30 23.41 17.77
CA THR A 83 10.68 22.92 17.80
C THR A 83 10.92 22.02 19.01
N LEU A 84 10.43 22.42 20.19
CA LEU A 84 10.51 21.60 21.40
C LEU A 84 9.70 20.30 21.26
N PHE A 85 8.52 20.37 20.67
CA PHE A 85 7.66 19.20 20.44
C PHE A 85 8.30 18.18 19.50
N VAL A 86 8.93 18.63 18.41
CA VAL A 86 9.78 17.80 17.53
C VAL A 86 10.93 17.17 18.32
N GLN A 87 11.67 17.96 19.10
CA GLN A 87 12.80 17.45 19.89
C GLN A 87 12.41 16.36 20.90
N LEU A 88 11.18 16.40 21.41
CA LEU A 88 10.65 15.39 22.33
C LEU A 88 10.16 14.12 21.60
N GLY A 89 10.12 14.10 20.26
CA GLY A 89 9.51 13.02 19.48
C GLY A 89 8.00 13.08 19.45
N GLY A 90 7.42 14.26 19.68
CA GLY A 90 5.97 14.46 19.81
C GLY A 90 5.21 14.03 18.56
N PHE A 91 5.80 14.18 17.36
CA PHE A 91 5.18 13.73 16.11
C PHE A 91 5.12 12.21 16.00
N THR A 92 6.13 11.47 16.46
CA THR A 92 6.10 10.01 16.46
C THR A 92 4.94 9.49 17.31
N ILE A 93 4.78 10.06 18.51
CA ILE A 93 3.69 9.72 19.44
C ILE A 93 2.34 10.13 18.84
N LEU A 94 2.26 11.33 18.28
CA LEU A 94 1.08 11.81 17.58
C LEU A 94 0.68 10.84 16.46
N LEU A 95 1.62 10.39 15.62
CA LEU A 95 1.35 9.45 14.54
C LEU A 95 0.89 8.07 15.05
N ASN A 96 1.45 7.58 16.16
CA ASN A 96 1.01 6.35 16.79
C ASN A 96 -0.42 6.45 17.38
N ILE A 97 -0.83 7.65 17.81
CA ILE A 97 -2.19 7.93 18.28
C ILE A 97 -3.15 8.25 17.14
N LEU A 98 -2.64 8.78 16.02
CA LEU A 98 -3.39 9.24 14.85
C LEU A 98 -3.56 8.17 13.77
N GLU A 99 -3.04 6.95 13.98
CA GLU A 99 -3.40 5.76 13.19
C GLU A 99 -4.95 5.64 12.97
N PRO A 100 -5.81 6.11 13.89
CA PRO A 100 -7.26 6.21 13.70
C PRO A 100 -7.80 7.63 13.34
N LEU A 101 -6.97 8.68 13.28
CA LEU A 101 -7.40 10.10 13.28
C LEU A 101 -6.65 10.99 12.25
N MET A 102 -6.53 10.50 11.01
CA MET A 102 -5.90 11.13 9.82
C MET A 102 -6.06 12.66 9.66
N ARG A 103 -7.23 13.24 10.02
CA ARG A 103 -7.58 14.66 9.83
C ARG A 103 -6.57 15.65 10.44
N CYS A 104 -5.85 15.24 11.49
CA CYS A 104 -5.01 16.18 12.23
C CYS A 104 -3.60 16.33 11.66
N ILE A 105 -3.10 15.32 10.92
CA ILE A 105 -1.75 15.29 10.33
C ILE A 105 -1.60 16.40 9.26
N VAL A 106 -2.62 16.60 8.43
CA VAL A 106 -2.59 17.56 7.32
C VAL A 106 -2.45 19.01 7.78
N THR A 107 -3.14 19.38 8.86
CA THR A 107 -3.08 20.77 9.39
C THR A 107 -1.71 21.14 9.96
N ILE A 108 -0.90 20.15 10.34
CA ILE A 108 0.45 20.37 10.89
C ILE A 108 1.51 20.33 9.77
N LEU A 109 1.22 19.61 8.68
CA LEU A 109 2.10 19.43 7.52
C LEU A 109 2.28 20.68 6.63
N ASP A 110 1.35 21.62 6.68
CA ASP A 110 1.43 22.82 5.84
C ASP A 110 2.53 23.80 6.25
N LYS A 111 3.26 23.56 7.36
CA LYS A 111 4.09 24.62 7.97
C LYS A 111 5.60 24.39 8.07
N ASP A 112 6.17 23.17 7.96
CA ASP A 112 7.58 22.96 8.35
C ASP A 112 8.29 21.69 7.79
N ASP A 113 9.54 21.83 7.30
CA ASP A 113 10.41 20.73 6.84
C ASP A 113 10.81 19.69 7.93
N PRO A 114 11.01 20.05 9.21
CA PRO A 114 11.29 19.06 10.26
C PRO A 114 10.19 18.00 10.42
N VAL A 115 8.93 18.36 10.20
CA VAL A 115 7.78 17.46 10.30
C VAL A 115 7.81 16.41 9.20
N ILE A 116 8.19 16.82 7.98
CA ILE A 116 8.35 15.92 6.83
C ILE A 116 9.42 14.85 7.14
N ARG A 117 10.55 15.26 7.74
CA ARG A 117 11.60 14.30 8.14
C ARG A 117 11.12 13.30 9.17
N GLU A 118 10.37 13.74 10.18
CA GLU A 118 9.82 12.84 11.19
C GLU A 118 8.78 11.86 10.59
N LEU A 119 7.91 12.33 9.70
CA LEU A 119 6.97 11.48 8.97
C LEU A 119 7.67 10.42 8.13
N VAL A 120 8.73 10.79 7.41
CA VAL A 120 9.52 9.86 6.60
C VAL A 120 10.25 8.83 7.47
N SER A 121 10.71 9.24 8.64
CA SER A 121 11.38 8.36 9.61
C SER A 121 10.42 7.52 10.44
N TRP A 122 9.12 7.84 10.45
CA TRP A 122 8.14 7.14 11.27
C TRP A 122 8.02 5.68 10.84
N ARG A 123 7.95 4.82 11.85
CA ARG A 123 7.66 3.40 11.71
C ARG A 123 6.51 3.09 12.65
N GLY A 124 5.44 2.53 12.09
CA GLY A 124 4.27 2.16 12.87
C GLY A 124 4.63 1.14 13.95
N ALA A 125 3.95 1.26 15.09
CA ALA A 125 4.19 0.38 16.23
C ALA A 125 3.62 -1.04 16.01
N LYS A 126 2.65 -1.19 15.10
CA LYS A 126 1.94 -2.43 14.83
C LYS A 126 1.96 -2.75 13.33
N PRO A 127 1.98 -4.04 12.93
CA PRO A 127 1.84 -4.42 11.53
C PRO A 127 0.42 -4.12 11.03
N LEU A 128 0.32 -3.67 9.79
CA LEU A 128 -0.98 -3.43 9.15
C LEU A 128 -1.63 -4.77 8.74
N PRO A 129 -2.97 -4.85 8.71
CA PRO A 129 -3.68 -6.00 8.17
C PRO A 129 -3.28 -6.27 6.72
N LEU A 130 -3.15 -7.54 6.36
CA LEU A 130 -2.95 -7.93 4.96
C LEU A 130 -4.18 -7.60 4.13
N VAL A 131 -3.95 -7.22 2.87
CA VAL A 131 -5.06 -6.95 1.94
C VAL A 131 -5.77 -8.27 1.63
N PRO A 132 -7.10 -8.35 1.81
CA PRO A 132 -7.85 -9.58 1.59
C PRO A 132 -7.89 -9.96 0.10
N ILE A 133 -7.91 -11.26 -0.18
CA ILE A 133 -8.05 -11.79 -1.53
C ILE A 133 -9.51 -11.64 -1.97
N ARG A 134 -9.74 -10.98 -3.10
CA ARG A 134 -11.09 -10.83 -3.67
C ARG A 134 -11.52 -12.09 -4.41
N GLU A 135 -12.20 -13.00 -3.71
CA GLU A 135 -12.67 -14.27 -4.27
C GLU A 135 -13.77 -14.13 -5.33
N SER A 136 -14.45 -12.98 -5.41
CA SER A 136 -15.54 -12.72 -6.35
C SER A 136 -15.13 -12.86 -7.82
N ILE A 137 -13.85 -12.63 -8.12
CA ILE A 137 -13.32 -12.62 -9.49
C ILE A 137 -13.10 -14.03 -10.03
N PHE A 138 -12.82 -14.99 -9.16
CA PHE A 138 -12.75 -16.42 -9.54
C PHE A 138 -14.13 -17.03 -9.80
N LYS A 139 -15.22 -16.32 -9.47
CA LYS A 139 -16.61 -16.78 -9.66
C LYS A 139 -17.25 -16.23 -10.94
N ALA A 140 -16.63 -15.25 -11.61
CA ALA A 140 -17.11 -14.71 -12.89
C ALA A 140 -16.91 -15.75 -14.01
N LYS A 141 -17.93 -16.57 -14.25
CA LYS A 141 -17.98 -17.52 -15.36
C LYS A 141 -18.46 -16.81 -16.63
N GLY A 142 -17.61 -16.81 -17.67
CA GLY A 142 -18.09 -17.04 -19.05
C GLY A 142 -18.19 -15.84 -20.01
N SER A 143 -17.23 -14.92 -20.04
CA SER A 143 -17.04 -14.02 -21.20
C SER A 143 -15.59 -14.06 -21.69
N ASP A 144 -15.40 -14.21 -22.99
CA ASP A 144 -14.11 -14.48 -23.65
C ASP A 144 -13.13 -13.29 -23.75
N GLU A 145 -13.41 -12.16 -23.08
CA GLU A 145 -12.47 -11.04 -22.94
C GLU A 145 -12.38 -10.63 -21.47
N ILE A 146 -11.22 -10.89 -20.86
CA ILE A 146 -10.87 -10.40 -19.53
C ILE A 146 -10.44 -8.94 -19.70
N THR A 147 -11.07 -8.02 -18.98
CA THR A 147 -10.69 -6.62 -18.95
C THR A 147 -9.30 -6.44 -18.31
N MET A 148 -8.65 -5.30 -18.59
CA MET A 148 -7.32 -5.02 -18.03
C MET A 148 -7.35 -4.91 -16.49
N GLU A 149 -8.45 -4.42 -15.93
CA GLU A 149 -8.74 -4.36 -14.51
C GLU A 149 -8.93 -5.75 -13.88
N GLU A 150 -9.68 -6.64 -14.53
CA GLU A 150 -9.82 -8.02 -14.08
C GLU A 150 -8.48 -8.75 -14.13
N GLN A 151 -7.71 -8.54 -15.20
CA GLN A 151 -6.36 -9.10 -15.32
C GLN A 151 -5.44 -8.60 -14.20
N LEU A 152 -5.48 -7.31 -13.88
CA LEU A 152 -4.73 -6.72 -12.78
C LEU A 152 -5.06 -7.41 -11.45
N GLU A 153 -6.35 -7.54 -11.13
CA GLU A 153 -6.77 -8.07 -9.84
C GLU A 153 -6.53 -9.59 -9.73
N ILE A 154 -6.63 -10.34 -10.84
CA ILE A 154 -6.20 -11.75 -10.90
C ILE A 154 -4.71 -11.86 -10.57
N ARG A 155 -3.86 -11.09 -11.27
CA ARG A 155 -2.40 -11.11 -11.05
C ARG A 155 -2.02 -10.69 -9.64
N LEU A 156 -2.73 -9.71 -9.08
CA LEU A 156 -2.51 -9.25 -7.72
C LEU A 156 -2.90 -10.32 -6.70
N ASN A 157 -4.01 -11.03 -6.90
CA ASN A 157 -4.42 -12.15 -6.05
C ASN A 157 -3.44 -13.34 -6.16
N GLU A 158 -2.94 -13.65 -7.36
CA GLU A 158 -1.87 -14.65 -7.55
C GLU A 158 -0.62 -14.27 -6.74
N TYR A 159 -0.21 -13.01 -6.80
CA TYR A 159 0.92 -12.50 -6.03
C TYR A 159 0.69 -12.62 -4.51
N ARG A 160 -0.48 -12.21 -4.01
CA ARG A 160 -0.86 -12.28 -2.58
C ARG A 160 -0.91 -13.71 -2.05
N LEU A 161 -1.31 -14.69 -2.87
CA LEU A 161 -1.37 -16.10 -2.48
C LEU A 161 0.02 -16.69 -2.22
N VAL A 162 1.03 -16.24 -2.98
CA VAL A 162 2.41 -16.73 -2.87
C VAL A 162 3.20 -15.92 -1.84
N ASN A 163 2.93 -14.61 -1.73
CA ASN A 163 3.68 -13.69 -0.90
C ASN A 163 2.81 -13.04 0.18
N SER A 164 2.79 -13.64 1.37
CA SER A 164 2.16 -13.10 2.58
C SER A 164 3.18 -12.48 3.53
N THR A 165 4.01 -11.56 3.02
CA THR A 165 4.97 -10.85 3.88
C THR A 165 4.35 -9.57 4.45
N GLN A 166 4.41 -9.41 5.76
CA GLN A 166 4.11 -8.13 6.42
C GLN A 166 5.22 -7.13 6.06
N ASN A 167 4.83 -6.06 5.37
CA ASN A 167 5.76 -4.97 5.04
C ASN A 167 6.03 -4.11 6.28
N GLU A 168 7.19 -3.44 6.28
CA GLU A 168 7.47 -2.40 7.27
C GLU A 168 6.37 -1.33 7.23
N VAL A 169 5.74 -1.10 8.37
CA VAL A 169 4.71 -0.07 8.49
C VAL A 169 5.40 1.28 8.51
N ASN A 170 5.26 2.01 7.41
CA ASN A 170 5.67 3.40 7.28
C ASN A 170 4.45 4.26 6.96
N ILE A 171 4.64 5.58 6.92
CA ILE A 171 3.54 6.52 6.71
C ILE A 171 2.83 6.29 5.37
N VAL A 172 3.54 5.90 4.32
CA VAL A 172 2.95 5.64 3.00
C VAL A 172 2.09 4.37 3.05
N ALA A 173 2.60 3.27 3.59
CA ALA A 173 1.86 2.02 3.75
C ALA A 173 0.58 2.23 4.59
N PHE A 174 0.68 3.04 5.65
CA PHE A 174 -0.47 3.42 6.46
C PHE A 174 -1.51 4.23 5.67
N LEU A 175 -1.09 5.26 4.92
CA LEU A 175 -1.99 6.04 4.06
C LEU A 175 -2.65 5.19 2.97
N CYS A 176 -1.91 4.25 2.38
CA CYS A 176 -2.45 3.28 1.43
C CYS A 176 -3.49 2.36 2.10
N HIS A 177 -3.27 1.93 3.33
CA HIS A 177 -4.26 1.18 4.09
C HIS A 177 -5.54 2.00 4.33
N CYS A 178 -5.43 3.24 4.84
CA CYS A 178 -6.58 4.11 5.03
C CYS A 178 -7.35 4.38 3.73
N TRP A 179 -6.61 4.56 2.63
CA TRP A 179 -7.19 4.73 1.30
C TRP A 179 -8.08 3.55 0.91
N ARG A 180 -7.54 2.32 0.99
CA ARG A 180 -8.26 1.09 0.62
C ARG A 180 -9.51 0.87 1.47
N VAL A 181 -9.39 1.03 2.79
CA VAL A 181 -10.53 0.91 3.72
C VAL A 181 -11.62 1.93 3.39
N ASN A 182 -11.23 3.16 3.06
CA ASN A 182 -12.19 4.20 2.68
C ASN A 182 -12.84 3.92 1.31
N GLN A 183 -12.09 3.34 0.38
CA GLN A 183 -12.60 2.94 -0.94
C GLN A 183 -13.61 1.78 -0.84
N GLU A 184 -13.38 0.80 0.04
CA GLU A 184 -14.34 -0.27 0.31
C GLU A 184 -15.68 0.28 0.83
N LYS A 185 -15.62 1.21 1.80
CA LYS A 185 -16.82 1.90 2.29
C LYS A 185 -17.57 2.62 1.17
N VAL A 186 -16.87 3.38 0.34
CA VAL A 186 -17.48 4.09 -0.79
C VAL A 186 -18.18 3.12 -1.74
N ASN A 187 -17.57 1.96 -2.02
CA ASN A 187 -18.17 0.95 -2.89
C ASN A 187 -19.41 0.30 -2.24
N GLU A 188 -19.37 -0.01 -0.94
CA GLU A 188 -20.54 -0.52 -0.21
C GLU A 188 -21.70 0.49 -0.21
N PHE A 189 -21.42 1.78 -0.02
CA PHE A 189 -22.43 2.84 -0.08
C PHE A 189 -23.04 3.03 -1.48
N LEU A 190 -22.28 2.76 -2.55
CA LEU A 190 -22.75 2.86 -3.94
C LEU A 190 -23.67 1.69 -4.31
N ASP A 191 -23.52 0.52 -3.69
CA ASP A 191 -24.44 -0.61 -3.88
C ASP A 191 -25.80 -0.38 -3.18
N GLU A 192 -25.87 0.48 -2.16
CA GLU A 192 -27.08 0.72 -1.37
C GLU A 192 -27.89 1.98 -1.76
N LYS A 193 -27.31 2.96 -2.47
CA LYS A 193 -28.02 4.19 -2.86
C LYS A 193 -27.91 4.53 -4.35
N LYS A 194 -29.00 4.28 -5.09
CA LYS A 194 -29.24 4.81 -6.45
C LYS A 194 -29.80 6.23 -6.50
N THR A 195 -29.88 6.93 -5.38
CA THR A 195 -30.47 8.27 -5.31
C THR A 195 -29.79 9.08 -4.22
N GLU A 196 -29.10 10.16 -4.58
CA GLU A 196 -29.40 11.53 -4.15
C GLU A 196 -28.29 12.54 -4.47
N ASP A 197 -28.74 13.79 -4.48
CA ASP A 197 -28.14 15.05 -4.91
C ASP A 197 -26.66 15.32 -4.60
N TRP A 198 -26.08 16.11 -5.50
CA TRP A 198 -24.74 16.67 -5.42
C TRP A 198 -24.51 17.42 -4.09
N THR A 199 -23.49 17.00 -3.34
CA THR A 199 -22.87 17.81 -2.28
C THR A 199 -21.40 18.05 -2.63
N PRO A 200 -20.80 19.21 -2.28
CA PRO A 200 -19.50 19.64 -2.81
C PRO A 200 -18.28 18.86 -2.27
N MET A 201 -18.49 17.91 -1.36
CA MET A 201 -17.55 16.87 -0.91
C MET A 201 -18.36 16.05 0.09
N SER A 202 -18.55 14.76 -0.15
CA SER A 202 -19.03 13.89 0.92
C SER A 202 -17.92 13.72 1.96
N GLU A 203 -18.25 13.50 3.24
CA GLU A 203 -17.25 13.24 4.30
C GLU A 203 -16.29 12.08 3.94
N THR A 204 -16.73 11.20 3.03
CA THR A 204 -15.95 10.08 2.47
C THR A 204 -14.84 10.52 1.50
N GLU A 205 -14.91 11.68 0.86
CA GLU A 205 -13.87 12.16 -0.07
C GLU A 205 -12.70 12.87 0.62
N GLU A 206 -12.90 13.31 1.86
CA GLU A 206 -11.89 14.03 2.63
C GLU A 206 -10.63 13.18 2.83
N VAL A 207 -10.79 11.89 3.18
CA VAL A 207 -9.66 10.97 3.37
C VAL A 207 -8.79 10.86 2.12
N PHE A 208 -9.40 10.86 0.93
CA PHE A 208 -8.67 10.78 -0.33
C PHE A 208 -7.85 12.04 -0.60
N VAL A 209 -8.45 13.22 -0.37
CA VAL A 209 -7.76 14.51 -0.50
C VAL A 209 -6.60 14.63 0.49
N LEU A 210 -6.83 14.22 1.75
CA LEU A 210 -5.81 14.25 2.80
C LEU A 210 -4.65 13.31 2.44
N ALA A 211 -4.92 12.07 2.03
CA ALA A 211 -3.89 11.11 1.64
C ALA A 211 -3.04 11.64 0.47
N HIS A 212 -3.69 12.21 -0.56
CA HIS A 212 -2.98 12.83 -1.68
C HIS A 212 -2.07 13.98 -1.20
N HIS A 213 -2.57 14.89 -0.37
CA HIS A 213 -1.79 16.03 0.09
C HIS A 213 -0.56 15.62 0.89
N ILE A 214 -0.71 14.64 1.79
CA ILE A 214 0.41 14.12 2.59
C ILE A 214 1.44 13.46 1.68
N LEU A 215 1.00 12.55 0.80
CA LEU A 215 1.91 11.83 -0.10
C LEU A 215 2.66 12.78 -1.04
N ASN A 216 1.98 13.78 -1.59
CA ASN A 216 2.62 14.78 -2.44
C ASN A 216 3.76 15.53 -1.70
N ARG A 217 3.62 15.77 -0.39
CA ARG A 217 4.65 16.44 0.42
C ARG A 217 5.86 15.55 0.74
N ILE A 218 5.70 14.23 0.69
CA ILE A 218 6.78 13.26 0.86
C ILE A 218 7.21 12.61 -0.47
N ASN A 219 6.92 13.27 -1.61
CA ASN A 219 7.20 12.79 -2.96
C ASN A 219 6.72 11.35 -3.19
N PHE A 220 5.49 11.06 -2.77
CA PHE A 220 4.83 9.77 -2.93
C PHE A 220 5.66 8.56 -2.43
N GLY A 221 6.58 8.79 -1.50
CA GLY A 221 7.41 7.73 -0.94
C GLY A 221 8.48 7.18 -1.89
N GLU A 222 8.96 7.95 -2.88
CA GLU A 222 10.01 7.53 -3.84
C GLU A 222 11.23 6.86 -3.18
N ASN A 223 11.57 7.24 -1.93
CA ASN A 223 12.70 6.70 -1.19
C ASN A 223 12.32 5.62 -0.16
N MET A 224 11.07 5.17 -0.14
CA MET A 224 10.56 4.18 0.81
C MET A 224 10.45 2.80 0.15
N LYS A 225 10.74 1.75 0.93
CA LYS A 225 10.46 0.38 0.51
C LYS A 225 8.97 0.11 0.75
N LEU A 226 8.22 -0.02 -0.34
CA LEU A 226 6.79 -0.28 -0.33
C LEU A 226 6.50 -1.68 -0.87
N GLY A 227 5.49 -2.34 -0.31
CA GLY A 227 4.93 -3.56 -0.88
C GLY A 227 4.27 -3.31 -2.22
N ILE A 228 4.02 -4.38 -2.99
CA ILE A 228 3.36 -4.28 -4.30
C ILE A 228 1.97 -3.65 -4.19
N ASP A 229 1.16 -4.07 -3.22
CA ASP A 229 -0.16 -3.48 -3.00
C ASP A 229 -0.08 -1.97 -2.68
N ASP A 230 0.92 -1.55 -1.92
CA ASP A 230 1.09 -0.14 -1.54
C ASP A 230 1.63 0.67 -2.74
N GLN A 231 2.53 0.13 -3.55
CA GLN A 231 2.99 0.78 -4.80
C GLN A 231 1.83 1.02 -5.78
N ILE A 232 0.94 0.03 -5.92
CA ILE A 232 -0.27 0.17 -6.74
C ILE A 232 -1.21 1.23 -6.16
N THR A 233 -1.42 1.20 -4.85
CA THR A 233 -2.29 2.17 -4.18
C THR A 233 -1.72 3.60 -4.27
N VAL A 234 -0.40 3.77 -4.20
CA VAL A 234 0.26 5.07 -4.42
C VAL A 234 -0.05 5.62 -5.82
N LEU A 235 -0.05 4.78 -6.87
CA LEU A 235 -0.44 5.22 -8.21
C LEU A 235 -1.90 5.69 -8.27
N ASP A 236 -2.80 5.05 -7.52
CA ASP A 236 -4.19 5.51 -7.40
C ASP A 236 -4.28 6.86 -6.70
N ILE A 237 -3.54 7.03 -5.60
CA ILE A 237 -3.51 8.28 -4.85
C ILE A 237 -2.93 9.40 -5.71
N GLU A 238 -1.79 9.19 -6.39
CA GLU A 238 -1.13 10.16 -7.27
C GLU A 238 -2.05 10.64 -8.41
N ASN A 239 -2.90 9.76 -8.94
CA ASN A 239 -3.79 10.08 -10.05
C ASN A 239 -5.21 10.45 -9.63
N PHE A 240 -5.49 10.53 -8.32
CA PHE A 240 -6.83 10.77 -7.78
C PHE A 240 -7.56 11.96 -8.40
N PHE A 241 -6.93 13.15 -8.40
CA PHE A 241 -7.58 14.35 -8.94
C PHE A 241 -7.85 14.25 -10.44
N LYS A 242 -6.96 13.61 -11.20
CA LYS A 242 -7.14 13.39 -12.64
C LYS A 242 -8.29 12.42 -12.92
N MET A 243 -8.43 11.38 -12.11
CA MET A 243 -9.56 10.44 -12.22
C MET A 243 -10.89 11.10 -11.83
N LYS A 244 -10.88 11.97 -10.81
CA LYS A 244 -12.06 12.75 -10.43
C LYS A 244 -12.46 13.75 -11.50
N GLU A 245 -11.50 14.44 -12.11
CA GLU A 245 -11.74 15.31 -13.27
C GLU A 245 -12.40 14.54 -14.43
N ALA A 246 -11.88 13.35 -14.76
CA ALA A 246 -12.45 12.49 -15.79
C ALA A 246 -13.91 12.10 -15.49
N ALA A 247 -14.20 11.69 -14.26
CA ALA A 247 -15.55 11.36 -13.82
C ALA A 247 -16.50 12.57 -13.93
N MET A 248 -16.02 13.77 -13.60
CA MET A 248 -16.77 15.02 -13.76
C MET A 248 -17.05 15.34 -15.22
N LEU A 249 -16.09 15.15 -16.13
CA LEU A 249 -16.30 15.39 -17.56
C LEU A 249 -17.38 14.47 -18.15
N ILE A 250 -17.37 13.18 -17.79
CA ILE A 250 -18.40 12.22 -18.20
C ILE A 250 -19.77 12.66 -17.66
N ARG A 251 -19.82 13.08 -16.40
CA ARG A 251 -21.06 13.56 -15.76
C ARG A 251 -21.59 14.81 -16.45
N VAL A 252 -20.75 15.80 -16.75
CA VAL A 252 -21.14 16.99 -17.52
C VAL A 252 -21.72 16.59 -18.88
N GLN A 253 -21.09 15.64 -19.57
CA GLN A 253 -21.61 15.13 -20.85
C GLN A 253 -22.99 14.46 -20.70
N MET A 254 -23.23 13.74 -19.60
CA MET A 254 -24.52 13.15 -19.29
C MET A 254 -25.58 14.21 -18.95
N GLU A 255 -25.27 15.16 -18.09
CA GLU A 255 -26.19 16.24 -17.68
C GLU A 255 -26.59 17.11 -18.88
N LEU A 256 -25.66 17.42 -19.79
CA LEU A 256 -25.97 18.14 -21.03
C LEU A 256 -26.98 17.37 -21.90
N LYS A 257 -26.84 16.04 -21.99
CA LYS A 257 -27.78 15.16 -22.71
C LYS A 257 -29.14 15.13 -22.03
N GLU A 258 -29.18 15.00 -20.71
CA GLU A 258 -30.43 14.96 -19.93
C GLU A 258 -31.19 16.29 -19.99
N MET A 259 -30.48 17.42 -19.92
CA MET A 259 -31.05 18.75 -20.01
C MET A 259 -31.40 19.16 -21.45
N MET A 260 -31.15 18.29 -22.44
CA MET A 260 -31.38 18.56 -23.87
C MET A 260 -30.68 19.85 -24.35
N ILE A 261 -29.56 20.20 -23.71
CA ILE A 261 -28.72 21.32 -24.10
C ILE A 261 -27.86 20.85 -25.27
N ILE A 262 -27.86 21.60 -26.36
CA ILE A 262 -26.97 21.36 -27.50
C ILE A 262 -25.85 22.40 -27.41
N PRO A 263 -24.66 22.03 -26.91
CA PRO A 263 -23.52 22.93 -26.90
C PRO A 263 -23.12 23.28 -28.32
N ILE A 264 -22.39 24.39 -28.48
CA ILE A 264 -21.80 24.71 -29.78
C ILE A 264 -20.77 23.64 -30.17
N ARG A 265 -20.50 23.52 -31.47
CA ARG A 265 -19.69 22.43 -32.02
C ARG A 265 -18.28 22.40 -31.41
N GLU A 266 -17.71 23.58 -31.16
CA GLU A 266 -16.40 23.77 -30.55
C GLU A 266 -16.34 23.15 -29.14
N ASP A 267 -17.34 23.41 -28.29
CA ASP A 267 -17.43 22.89 -26.92
C ASP A 267 -17.57 21.35 -26.90
N ILE A 268 -18.33 20.78 -27.85
CA ILE A 268 -18.46 19.32 -27.98
C ILE A 268 -17.12 18.70 -28.37
N GLN A 269 -16.40 19.31 -29.30
CA GLN A 269 -15.08 18.83 -29.73
C GLN A 269 -14.05 18.90 -28.60
N GLU A 270 -14.07 19.97 -27.81
CA GLU A 270 -13.20 20.10 -26.64
C GLU A 270 -13.55 19.08 -25.56
N LEU A 271 -14.84 18.90 -25.24
CA LEU A 271 -15.30 17.92 -24.27
C LEU A 271 -14.95 16.48 -24.69
N ASP A 272 -15.18 16.11 -25.94
CA ASP A 272 -14.83 14.79 -26.47
C ASP A 272 -13.30 14.58 -26.45
N HIS A 273 -12.52 15.61 -26.78
CA HIS A 273 -11.06 15.54 -26.71
C HIS A 273 -10.56 15.31 -25.27
N LEU A 274 -11.13 16.04 -24.29
CA LEU A 274 -10.78 15.89 -22.87
C LEU A 274 -11.18 14.51 -22.33
N ILE A 275 -12.34 13.99 -22.74
CA ILE A 275 -12.78 12.64 -22.39
C ILE A 275 -11.82 11.60 -22.97
N GLU A 276 -11.41 11.71 -24.23
CA GLU A 276 -10.50 10.75 -24.84
C GLU A 276 -9.11 10.77 -24.18
N LEU A 277 -8.58 11.96 -23.91
CA LEU A 277 -7.35 12.16 -23.16
C LEU A 277 -7.43 11.55 -21.75
N SER A 278 -8.60 11.61 -21.11
CA SER A 278 -8.83 11.00 -19.80
C SER A 278 -8.82 9.47 -19.85
N LYS A 279 -9.36 8.85 -20.91
CA LYS A 279 -9.30 7.40 -21.12
C LYS A 279 -7.87 6.92 -21.34
N GLU A 280 -7.12 7.60 -22.21
CA GLU A 280 -5.71 7.26 -22.47
C GLU A 280 -4.87 7.34 -21.18
N ARG A 281 -5.12 8.34 -20.33
CA ARG A 281 -4.47 8.44 -19.01
C ARG A 281 -4.84 7.28 -18.11
N TYR A 282 -6.11 6.89 -18.07
CA TYR A 282 -6.57 5.76 -17.26
C TYR A 282 -5.95 4.43 -17.71
N GLU A 283 -5.93 4.16 -19.00
CA GLU A 283 -5.24 2.99 -19.58
C GLU A 283 -3.74 2.98 -19.25
N ASN A 284 -3.08 4.14 -19.30
CA ASN A 284 -1.68 4.26 -18.92
C ASN A 284 -1.44 3.98 -17.42
N VAL A 285 -2.39 4.31 -16.54
CA VAL A 285 -2.31 4.00 -15.11
C VAL A 285 -2.45 2.48 -14.91
N LEU A 286 -3.43 1.83 -15.54
CA LEU A 286 -3.58 0.37 -15.52
C LEU A 286 -2.33 -0.34 -16.05
N LYS A 287 -1.85 0.17 -17.19
CA LYS A 287 -0.46 0.16 -17.67
C LYS A 287 0.58 -0.19 -16.61
N ARG A 288 0.89 0.87 -15.86
CA ARG A 288 1.95 0.90 -14.86
C ARG A 288 1.69 -0.04 -13.69
N LYS A 289 0.43 -0.18 -13.28
CA LYS A 289 0.06 -1.10 -12.20
C LYS A 289 0.38 -2.56 -12.58
N LEU A 290 0.04 -2.97 -13.80
CA LEU A 290 0.39 -4.29 -14.31
C LEU A 290 1.91 -4.48 -14.42
N ASP A 291 2.63 -3.47 -14.92
CA ASP A 291 4.09 -3.52 -15.00
C ASP A 291 4.75 -3.72 -13.62
N ILE A 292 4.24 -3.08 -12.56
CA ILE A 292 4.71 -3.27 -11.17
C ILE A 292 4.53 -4.72 -10.72
N ILE A 293 3.34 -5.30 -10.93
CA ILE A 293 3.06 -6.68 -10.51
C ILE A 293 3.93 -7.67 -11.28
N ASN A 294 4.02 -7.51 -12.60
CA ASN A 294 4.82 -8.39 -13.45
C ASN A 294 6.31 -8.31 -13.07
N ALA A 295 6.85 -7.12 -12.83
CA ALA A 295 8.22 -6.95 -12.38
C ALA A 295 8.49 -7.62 -11.02
N ALA A 296 7.50 -7.65 -10.13
CA ALA A 296 7.58 -8.34 -8.85
C ALA A 296 7.60 -9.86 -9.01
N ILE A 297 6.67 -10.41 -9.80
CA ILE A 297 6.59 -11.84 -10.11
C ILE A 297 7.89 -12.31 -10.78
N ASP A 298 8.42 -11.55 -11.74
CA ASP A 298 9.66 -11.87 -12.43
C ASP A 298 10.86 -11.87 -11.48
N ARG A 299 10.92 -10.89 -10.56
CA ARG A 299 11.97 -10.84 -9.54
C ARG A 299 11.90 -12.06 -8.63
N ASP A 300 10.72 -12.41 -8.13
CA ASP A 300 10.55 -13.54 -7.22
C ASP A 300 10.85 -14.87 -7.92
N SER A 301 10.45 -15.01 -9.18
CA SER A 301 10.78 -16.18 -10.02
C SER A 301 12.29 -16.33 -10.18
N ARG A 302 13.03 -15.23 -10.41
CA ARG A 302 14.51 -15.28 -10.50
C ARG A 302 15.15 -15.65 -9.17
N LEU A 303 14.67 -15.09 -8.06
CA LEU A 303 15.17 -15.44 -6.73
C LEU A 303 14.90 -16.92 -6.40
N GLU A 304 13.72 -17.43 -6.75
CA GLU A 304 13.38 -18.84 -6.61
C GLU A 304 14.35 -19.72 -7.43
N GLU A 305 14.57 -19.37 -8.70
CA GLU A 305 15.54 -20.07 -9.55
C GLU A 305 16.93 -20.10 -8.91
N GLU A 306 17.42 -18.97 -8.40
CA GLU A 306 18.71 -18.84 -7.71
C GLU A 306 18.82 -19.74 -6.47
N ILE A 307 17.77 -19.78 -5.64
CA ILE A 307 17.72 -20.62 -4.44
C ILE A 307 17.82 -22.12 -4.80
N TYR A 308 17.20 -22.54 -5.91
CA TYR A 308 17.19 -23.94 -6.32
C TYR A 308 18.42 -24.39 -7.13
N ILE A 309 19.35 -23.50 -7.49
CA ILE A 309 20.58 -23.87 -8.22
C ILE A 309 21.41 -24.88 -7.43
N LEU A 310 21.72 -24.57 -6.16
CA LEU A 310 22.60 -25.40 -5.34
C LEU A 310 21.98 -26.78 -5.01
N PRO A 311 20.70 -26.88 -4.58
CA PRO A 311 20.03 -28.17 -4.43
C PRO A 311 20.03 -29.03 -5.70
N ARG A 312 19.77 -28.43 -6.87
CA ARG A 312 19.80 -29.15 -8.17
C ARG A 312 21.19 -29.70 -8.47
N GLU A 313 22.24 -28.92 -8.23
CA GLU A 313 23.62 -29.36 -8.46
C GLU A 313 24.03 -30.46 -7.47
N ILE A 314 23.64 -30.36 -6.20
CA ILE A 314 23.85 -31.44 -5.21
C ILE A 314 23.14 -32.73 -5.65
N MET A 315 21.90 -32.65 -6.12
CA MET A 315 21.17 -33.82 -6.61
C MET A 315 21.86 -34.45 -7.83
N LYS A 316 22.35 -33.61 -8.76
CA LYS A 316 23.10 -34.06 -9.93
C LYS A 316 24.40 -34.77 -9.53
N GLN A 317 25.17 -34.20 -8.62
CA GLN A 317 26.40 -34.81 -8.09
C GLN A 317 26.13 -36.13 -7.37
N ARG A 318 25.06 -36.19 -6.55
CA ARG A 318 24.63 -37.43 -5.90
C ARG A 318 24.24 -38.51 -6.90
N LYS A 319 23.55 -38.14 -7.98
CA LYS A 319 23.19 -39.08 -9.05
C LYS A 319 24.44 -39.64 -9.74
N VAL A 320 25.40 -38.79 -10.10
CA VAL A 320 26.67 -39.22 -10.70
C VAL A 320 27.47 -40.12 -9.74
N ALA A 321 27.53 -39.77 -8.46
CA ALA A 321 28.21 -40.59 -7.45
C ALA A 321 27.54 -41.97 -7.28
N PHE A 322 26.20 -42.01 -7.26
CA PHE A 322 25.43 -43.24 -7.18
C PHE A 322 25.62 -44.13 -8.42
N GLU A 323 25.59 -43.55 -9.61
CA GLU A 323 25.87 -44.25 -10.87
C GLU A 323 27.29 -44.82 -10.88
N GLY A 324 28.29 -44.04 -10.43
CA GLY A 324 29.67 -44.50 -10.30
C GLY A 324 29.84 -45.64 -9.28
N GLU A 325 29.15 -45.57 -8.13
CA GLU A 325 29.16 -46.65 -7.14
C GLU A 325 28.50 -47.92 -7.66
N SER A 326 27.37 -47.78 -8.35
CA SER A 326 26.66 -48.89 -9.00
C SER A 326 27.54 -49.57 -10.06
N GLU A 327 28.21 -48.77 -10.91
CA GLU A 327 29.14 -49.28 -11.91
C GLU A 327 30.35 -49.98 -11.25
N ALA A 328 30.91 -49.42 -10.17
CA ALA A 328 31.99 -50.05 -9.42
C ALA A 328 31.56 -51.39 -8.80
N LYS A 329 30.33 -51.49 -8.27
CA LYS A 329 29.76 -52.76 -7.77
C LYS A 329 29.62 -53.80 -8.89
N LEU A 330 29.13 -53.40 -10.07
CA LEU A 330 29.04 -54.31 -11.22
C LEU A 330 30.42 -54.79 -11.68
N ARG A 331 31.42 -53.90 -11.74
CA ARG A 331 32.81 -54.25 -12.08
C ARG A 331 33.48 -55.18 -11.07
N THR A 332 33.02 -55.23 -9.83
CA THR A 332 33.65 -56.06 -8.78
C THR A 332 32.92 -57.37 -8.54
N LYS A 333 31.60 -57.44 -8.78
CA LYS A 333 30.77 -58.60 -8.43
C LYS A 333 30.16 -59.34 -9.61
N ASP A 334 30.06 -58.74 -10.79
CA ASP A 334 29.39 -59.34 -11.95
C ASP A 334 30.39 -59.73 -13.06
N HIS A 335 30.68 -61.03 -13.13
CA HIS A 335 31.58 -61.59 -14.14
C HIS A 335 31.06 -61.43 -15.57
N ASN A 336 29.74 -61.49 -15.77
CA ASN A 336 29.13 -61.34 -17.10
C ASN A 336 29.25 -59.89 -17.57
N TYR A 337 29.01 -58.93 -16.68
CA TYR A 337 29.21 -57.51 -16.96
C TYR A 337 30.67 -57.20 -17.38
N LEU A 338 31.65 -57.73 -16.65
CA LEU A 338 33.08 -57.58 -16.99
C LEU A 338 33.42 -58.16 -18.37
N ARG A 339 32.86 -59.32 -18.72
CA ARG A 339 33.09 -59.97 -20.02
C ARG A 339 32.56 -59.11 -21.17
N VAL A 340 31.33 -58.57 -21.03
CA VAL A 340 30.70 -57.70 -22.04
C VAL A 340 31.44 -56.36 -22.14
N SER A 341 31.79 -55.74 -21.01
CA SER A 341 32.55 -54.50 -20.97
C SER A 341 33.93 -54.62 -21.63
N ARG A 342 34.63 -55.74 -21.41
CA ARG A 342 35.91 -56.04 -22.06
C ARG A 342 35.76 -56.17 -23.58
N ALA A 343 34.74 -56.89 -24.04
CA ALA A 343 34.46 -57.04 -25.47
C ALA A 343 34.16 -55.69 -26.15
N LEU A 344 33.36 -54.83 -25.51
CA LEU A 344 33.07 -53.48 -25.99
C LEU A 344 34.33 -52.60 -26.05
N ARG A 345 35.21 -52.69 -25.06
CA ARG A 345 36.50 -51.97 -25.04
C ARG A 345 37.44 -52.40 -26.16
N VAL A 346 37.51 -53.70 -26.43
CA VAL A 346 38.30 -54.25 -27.54
C VAL A 346 37.76 -53.73 -28.87
N HIS A 347 36.43 -53.81 -29.07
CA HIS A 347 35.77 -53.32 -30.28
C HIS A 347 35.91 -51.80 -30.49
N ALA A 348 35.86 -51.01 -29.41
CA ALA A 348 36.06 -49.57 -29.47
C ALA A 348 37.52 -49.19 -29.78
N ASN A 349 38.49 -49.94 -29.24
CA ASN A 349 39.91 -49.76 -29.55
C ASN A 349 40.25 -50.17 -31.00
N GLU A 350 39.61 -51.22 -31.50
CA GLU A 350 39.73 -51.64 -32.91
C GLU A 350 39.14 -50.60 -33.85
N ALA A 351 37.93 -50.08 -33.55
CA ALA A 351 37.32 -48.99 -34.31
C ALA A 351 38.11 -47.67 -34.24
N SER A 352 38.74 -47.39 -33.09
CA SER A 352 39.61 -46.21 -32.96
C SER A 352 40.90 -46.37 -33.75
N LYS A 353 41.48 -47.58 -33.81
CA LYS A 353 42.68 -47.86 -34.61
C LYS A 353 42.40 -47.79 -36.11
N SER A 354 41.24 -48.25 -36.58
CA SER A 354 40.87 -48.14 -38.00
C SER A 354 40.50 -46.72 -38.45
N ASN A 355 40.43 -45.74 -37.53
CA ASN A 355 40.26 -44.32 -37.85
C ASN A 355 41.60 -43.57 -37.97
N PHE A 356 42.73 -44.25 -37.75
CA PHE A 356 44.09 -43.71 -37.90
C PHE A 356 44.92 -44.42 -39.00
N ASP A 357 44.33 -45.40 -39.69
CA ASP A 357 44.80 -45.97 -40.96
C ASP A 357 43.89 -45.43 -42.09
#